data_AF-Q711I2-F1
#
_entry.id   AF-Q711I2-F1
#
_cell.length_a   1.000
_cell.length_b   1.000
_cell.length_c   1.000
_cell.angle_alpha   90.00
_cell.angle_beta   90.00
_cell.angle_gamma   90.00
#
_symmetry.space_group_name_H-M   'P 1'
#
loop_
_entity.id
_entity.type
_entity.pdbx_description
1 polymer ?
#
loop_
_entity_poly.entity_id
_entity_poly.type
_entity_poly.pdbx_seq_one_letter_code
_entity_poly.pdbx_strand_id
1 'polypeptide(L)' 'LNDSLKENILFGNEYDEHRYHAVLEVCCLLPDLAELPYGDMTEIGERGANLSGGQRQRVSLARALYSELPVLLL' A
#
# COMPACT_ATOMS: atom_id res chain seq x y z
N LEU A 1 -2.35 -15.49 5.27
CA LEU A 1 -2.30 -14.47 6.32
C LEU A 1 -2.95 -13.22 5.74
N ASN A 2 -3.80 -12.53 6.51
CA ASN A 2 -4.26 -11.21 6.14
C ASN A 2 -3.28 -10.22 6.75
N ASP A 3 -2.45 -9.61 5.92
CA ASP A 3 -1.54 -8.57 6.35
C ASP A 3 -2.24 -7.21 6.24
N SER A 4 -1.82 -6.23 7.06
CA SER A 4 -2.35 -4.87 6.97
C SER A 4 -2.00 -4.21 5.64
N LEU A 5 -2.66 -3.09 5.31
CA LEU A 5 -2.31 -2.31 4.12
C LEU A 5 -0.84 -1.87 4.16
N LYS A 6 -0.34 -1.45 5.33
CA LYS A 6 1.06 -1.11 5.55
C LYS A 6 1.99 -2.27 5.21
N GLU A 7 1.75 -3.45 5.77
CA GLU A 7 2.56 -4.64 5.48
C GLU A 7 2.48 -5.06 4.01
N ASN A 8 1.33 -4.84 3.37
CA ASN A 8 1.17 -5.04 1.94
C ASN A 8 2.06 -4.09 1.12
N ILE A 9 2.26 -2.85 1.54
CA ILE A 9 3.15 -1.89 0.86
C ILE A 9 4.62 -2.22 1.15
N LEU A 10 4.97 -2.49 2.41
CA LEU A 10 6.35 -2.81 2.82
C LEU A 10 6.84 -4.10 2.17
N PHE A 11 5.99 -5.13 2.17
CA PHE A 11 6.22 -6.41 1.50
C PHE A 11 7.60 -7.02 1.85
N GLY A 12 7.94 -7.03 3.13
CA GLY A 12 9.19 -7.56 3.66
C GLY A 12 10.38 -6.58 3.66
N ASN A 13 10.23 -5.37 3.13
CA ASN A 13 11.23 -4.31 3.26
C ASN A 13 11.15 -3.65 4.65
N GLU A 14 12.26 -3.08 5.11
CA GLU A 14 12.28 -2.31 6.35
C GLU A 14 11.40 -1.06 6.24
N TYR A 15 10.77 -0.71 7.37
CA TYR A 15 9.96 0.50 7.46
C TYR A 15 10.84 1.74 7.58
N ASP A 16 10.73 2.62 6.59
CA ASP A 16 11.29 3.97 6.58
C ASP A 16 10.12 4.95 6.52
N GLU A 17 9.95 5.75 7.57
CA GLU A 17 8.81 6.65 7.72
C GLU A 17 8.72 7.69 6.60
N HIS A 18 9.85 8.31 6.24
CA HIS A 18 9.89 9.36 5.21
C HIS A 18 9.54 8.80 3.84
N ARG A 19 10.15 7.67 3.49
CA ARG A 19 9.89 6.98 2.24
C ARG A 19 8.46 6.49 2.17
N TYR A 20 7.96 5.89 3.25
CA TYR A 20 6.60 5.37 3.29
C TYR A 20 5.59 6.49 3.09
N HIS A 21 5.75 7.62 3.79
CA HIS A 21 4.88 8.79 3.61
C HIS A 21 4.95 9.34 2.18
N ALA A 22 6.15 9.45 1.60
CA ALA A 22 6.33 9.88 0.22
C ALA A 22 5.62 8.94 -0.78
N VAL A 23 5.71 7.62 -0.56
CA VAL A 23 5.01 6.61 -1.39
C VAL A 23 3.49 6.76 -1.27
N LEU A 24 2.96 6.99 -0.07
CA LEU A 24 1.53 7.22 0.13
C LEU A 24 1.04 8.47 -0.61
N GLU A 25 1.83 9.54 -0.61
CA GLU A 25 1.52 10.78 -1.33
C GLU A 25 1.51 10.58 -2.85
N VAL A 26 2.61 10.06 -3.42
CA VAL A 26 2.75 9.93 -4.89
C VAL A 26 1.79 8.90 -5.49
N CYS A 27 1.36 7.91 -4.71
CA CYS A 27 0.35 6.95 -5.12
C CYS A 27 -1.09 7.41 -4.86
N CYS A 28 -1.29 8.63 -4.34
CA CYS A 28 -2.61 9.16 -3.97
C CYS A 28 -3.38 8.25 -2.99
N LEU A 29 -2.69 7.65 -2.02
CA LEU A 29 -3.28 6.73 -1.04
C LEU A 29 -3.81 7.44 0.22
N LEU A 30 -3.38 8.67 0.53
CA LEU A 30 -3.86 9.37 1.73
C LEU A 30 -5.39 9.49 1.82
N PRO A 31 -6.14 9.79 0.73
CA PRO A 31 -7.60 9.77 0.77
C PRO A 31 -8.16 8.37 1.03
N ASP A 32 -7.55 7.32 0.46
CA ASP A 32 -7.99 5.94 0.70
C ASP A 32 -7.80 5.55 2.16
N LEU A 33 -6.67 5.91 2.77
CA LEU A 33 -6.41 5.64 4.18
C LEU A 33 -7.44 6.33 5.08
N ALA A 34 -7.90 7.53 4.72
CA ALA A 34 -8.92 8.26 5.47
C ALA A 34 -10.30 7.58 5.42
N GLU A 35 -10.58 6.80 4.37
CA GLU A 35 -11.83 6.03 4.23
C GLU A 35 -11.78 4.66 4.95
N LEU A 36 -10.58 4.16 5.25
CA LEU A 36 -10.39 2.87 5.90
C LEU A 36 -10.49 3.00 7.43
N PRO A 37 -11.17 2.05 8.12
CA PRO A 37 -11.50 2.16 9.54
C PRO A 37 -10.27 2.26 10.46
N TYR A 38 -9.12 1.73 10.04
CA TYR A 38 -7.87 1.75 10.81
C TYR A 38 -6.71 2.34 9.99
N GLY A 39 -7.01 3.14 8.97
CA GLY A 39 -5.99 3.68 8.08
C GLY A 39 -5.16 2.58 7.44
N ASP A 40 -3.84 2.72 7.48
CA ASP A 40 -2.90 1.75 6.91
C ASP A 40 -2.73 0.47 7.76
N MET A 41 -3.22 0.48 8.99
CA MET A 41 -3.32 -0.72 9.84
C MET A 41 -4.55 -1.58 9.52
N THR A 42 -5.40 -1.15 8.58
CA THR A 42 -6.56 -1.93 8.14
C THR A 42 -6.11 -3.24 7.52
N GLU A 43 -6.63 -4.36 8.04
CA GLU A 43 -6.38 -5.68 7.48
C GLU A 43 -6.94 -5.79 6.06
N ILE A 44 -6.14 -6.34 5.14
CA ILE A 44 -6.56 -6.57 3.77
C ILE A 44 -7.00 -8.04 3.64
N GLY A 45 -8.27 -8.24 3.30
CA GLY A 45 -8.82 -9.58 3.09
C GLY A 45 -8.20 -10.28 1.89
N GLU A 46 -8.41 -11.59 1.76
CA GLU A 46 -7.83 -12.38 0.67
C GLU A 46 -8.03 -11.73 -0.71
N ARG A 47 -6.94 -11.60 -1.47
CA ARG A 47 -6.90 -10.96 -2.80
C ARG A 47 -7.41 -9.49 -2.81
N GLY A 48 -7.40 -8.80 -1.66
CA GLY A 48 -7.87 -7.43 -1.54
C GLY A 48 -9.40 -7.29 -1.69
N ALA A 49 -10.16 -8.26 -1.18
CA ALA A 49 -11.62 -8.31 -1.29
C ALA A 49 -12.32 -7.08 -0.68
N ASN A 50 -11.72 -6.44 0.31
CA ASN A 50 -12.24 -5.24 0.99
C ASN A 50 -11.77 -3.91 0.36
N LEU A 51 -10.99 -3.94 -0.72
CA LEU A 51 -10.57 -2.75 -1.46
C LEU A 51 -11.41 -2.59 -2.74
N SER A 52 -11.63 -1.35 -3.16
CA SER A 52 -12.10 -1.07 -4.52
C SER A 52 -11.05 -1.46 -5.58
N GLY A 53 -11.45 -1.54 -6.85
CA GLY A 53 -10.52 -1.82 -7.94
C GLY A 53 -9.39 -0.78 -8.04
N GLY A 54 -9.72 0.51 -7.88
CA GLY A 54 -8.75 1.60 -7.90
C GLY A 54 -7.80 1.56 -6.70
N GLN A 55 -8.31 1.25 -5.50
CA GLN A 55 -7.49 1.07 -4.30
C GLN A 55 -6.49 -0.08 -4.47
N ARG A 56 -6.91 -1.23 -5.00
CA ARG A 56 -5.99 -2.34 -5.27
C ARG A 56 -4.87 -1.94 -6.22
N GLN A 57 -5.17 -1.17 -7.26
CA GLN A 57 -4.17 -0.68 -8.20
C GLN A 57 -3.17 0.27 -7.52
N ARG A 58 -3.65 1.25 -6.74
CA ARG A 58 -2.78 2.19 -6.00
C ARG A 58 -1.92 1.50 -4.94
N VAL A 59 -2.46 0.53 -4.20
CA VAL A 59 -1.68 -0.29 -3.25
C VAL A 59 -0.62 -1.12 -3.96
N SER A 60 -0.93 -1.68 -5.14
CA SER A 60 0.04 -2.44 -5.93
C SER A 60 1.16 -1.56 -6.48
N LEU A 61 0.82 -0.33 -6.92
CA LEU A 61 1.79 0.68 -7.32
C LEU A 61 2.67 1.12 -6.15
N ALA A 62 2.09 1.37 -4.98
CA ALA A 62 2.83 1.72 -3.78
C ALA A 62 3.81 0.63 -3.37
N ARG A 63 3.37 -0.64 -3.37
CA ARG A 63 4.25 -1.80 -3.14
C ARG A 63 5.44 -1.82 -4.09
N ALA A 64 5.19 -1.59 -5.38
CA ALA A 64 6.23 -1.57 -6.40
C ALA A 64 7.22 -0.39 -6.26
N LEU A 65 6.74 0.79 -5.90
CA LEU A 65 7.62 1.95 -5.65
C LEU A 65 8.43 1.79 -4.36
N TYR A 66 7.86 1.10 -3.36
CA TYR A 66 8.55 0.81 -2.12
C TYR A 66 9.60 -0.31 -2.24
N SER A 67 9.57 -1.15 -3.27
CA SER A 67 10.41 -2.35 -3.34
C SER A 67 11.84 -2.16 -3.89
N GLU A 68 12.36 -0.92 -4.00
CA GLU A 68 13.73 -0.63 -4.53
C GLU A 68 14.06 -1.29 -5.88
N LEU A 69 13.05 -1.66 -6.66
CA LEU A 69 13.29 -2.35 -7.92
C LEU A 69 13.73 -1.34 -9.01
N PRO A 70 14.80 -1.62 -9.76
CA PRO A 70 15.28 -0.72 -10.80
C PRO A 70 14.35 -0.64 -12.02
N VAL A 71 13.42 -1.60 -12.17
CA VAL A 71 12.47 -1.67 -13.28
C VAL A 71 11.10 -2.10 -12.74
N LEU A 72 10.07 -1.37 -13.15
CA LEU A 72 8.66 -1.68 -12.87
C LEU A 72 7.94 -2.00 -14.20
N LEU A 73 7.15 -3.08 -14.21
CA LEU A 73 6.27 -3.47 -15.30
C LEU A 73 4.80 -3.23 -14.89
N LEU A 74 4.03 -2.56 -15.75
CA LEU A 74 2.65 -2.15 -15.53
C LEU A 74 1.70 -2.82 -16.53
#